data_AF-A0A966V1Q3-F1
#
_entry.id   AF-A0A966V1Q3-F1
#
_cell.length_a   1.000
_cell.length_b   1.000
_cell.length_c   1.000
_cell.angle_alpha   90.00
_cell.angle_beta   90.00
_cell.angle_gamma   90.00
#
_symmetry.space_group_name_H-M   'P 1'
#
loop_
_entity.id
_entity.type
_entity.pdbx_description
1 polymer ?
#
loop_
_entity_poly.entity_id
_entity_poly.type
_entity_poly.pdbx_seq_one_letter_code
_entity_poly.pdbx_strand_id
1 'polypeptide(L)'
;MAGTVAIDLGSSTTVVAYQPPDGEARLLALPPYSLEAPTVVPSLLWLTSAESTRPLLGRQVLEADLAHQDSPCLQRDFKRMIGSDETACDSNPASQSPPRELPLTPEQAG
;
A
#
# COMPACT_ATOMS: atom_id res chain seq x y z
N MET A 1 -26.91 6.27 18.44
CA MET A 1 -25.65 6.57 17.73
C MET A 1 -25.32 5.38 16.82
N ALA A 2 -24.62 5.57 15.69
CA ALA A 2 -24.06 4.44 14.95
C ALA A 2 -22.75 3.99 15.61
N GLY A 3 -22.36 2.72 15.48
CA GLY A 3 -21.09 2.23 16.02
C GLY A 3 -19.87 2.79 15.26
N THR A 4 -18.67 2.48 15.75
CA THR A 4 -17.39 2.95 15.21
C THR A 4 -16.62 1.81 14.57
N VAL A 5 -16.07 2.04 13.38
CA VAL A 5 -15.09 1.14 12.73
C VAL A 5 -13.70 1.72 12.91
N ALA A 6 -12.75 0.89 13.33
CA ALA A 6 -11.33 1.21 13.38
C ALA A 6 -10.58 0.32 12.39
N ILE A 7 -9.67 0.91 11.61
CA ILE A 7 -8.82 0.21 10.65
C ILE A 7 -7.37 0.53 11.01
N ASP A 8 -6.62 -0.48 11.44
CA ASP A 8 -5.17 -0.37 11.59
C ASP A 8 -4.53 -0.89 10.30
N LEU A 9 -4.06 0.05 9.48
CA LEU A 9 -3.33 -0.25 8.26
C LEU A 9 -1.87 -0.48 8.61
N GLY A 10 -1.38 -1.71 8.64
CA GLY A 10 0.04 -2.05 8.80
C GLY A 10 0.74 -2.38 7.47
N SER A 11 2.07 -2.40 7.46
CA SER A 11 2.84 -2.71 6.24
C SER A 11 2.64 -4.15 5.77
N SER A 12 2.50 -5.09 6.70
CA SER A 12 2.36 -6.52 6.40
C SER A 12 0.93 -7.03 6.63
N THR A 13 0.23 -6.47 7.61
CA THR A 13 -1.15 -6.86 7.97
C THR A 13 -1.99 -5.64 8.27
N THR A 14 -3.28 -5.75 7.98
CA THR A 14 -4.32 -4.77 8.28
C THR A 14 -5.36 -5.43 9.19
N VAL A 15 -5.82 -4.71 10.20
CA VAL A 15 -6.82 -5.21 11.15
C VAL A 15 -8.02 -4.27 11.14
N VAL A 16 -9.23 -4.85 11.14
CA VAL A 16 -10.47 -4.08 11.22
C VAL A 16 -11.21 -4.48 12.49
N ALA A 17 -11.59 -3.48 13.28
CA ALA A 17 -12.40 -3.67 14.47
C ALA A 17 -13.69 -2.84 14.36
N TYR A 18 -14.75 -3.33 14.98
CA TYR A 18 -16.01 -2.60 15.14
C TYR A 18 -16.43 -2.58 16.60
N GLN A 19 -16.85 -1.40 17.04
CA GLN A 19 -17.44 -1.18 18.35
C GLN A 19 -18.89 -0.70 18.16
N PRO A 20 -19.90 -1.48 18.58
CA PRO A 20 -21.28 -0.98 18.60
C PRO A 20 -21.44 0.13 19.65
N PRO A 21 -22.50 0.96 19.56
CA PRO A 21 -22.69 2.10 20.46
C PRO A 21 -22.62 1.76 21.95
N ASP A 22 -23.20 0.62 22.34
CA ASP A 22 -23.35 0.19 23.73
C ASP A 22 -22.68 -1.18 23.99
N GLY A 23 -21.54 -1.46 23.35
CA GLY A 23 -20.85 -2.74 23.54
C GLY A 23 -19.36 -2.68 23.27
N GLU A 24 -18.71 -3.85 23.44
CA GLU A 24 -17.27 -3.97 23.33
C GLU A 24 -16.79 -4.00 21.87
N ALA A 25 -15.59 -3.47 21.66
CA ALA A 25 -14.90 -3.55 20.39
C ALA A 25 -14.50 -5.01 20.10
N ARG A 26 -14.67 -5.44 18.85
CA ARG A 26 -14.27 -6.76 18.39
C ARG A 26 -13.61 -6.69 17.02
N LEU A 27 -12.68 -7.62 16.77
CA LEU A 27 -12.13 -7.80 15.42
C LEU A 27 -13.22 -8.31 14.48
N LEU A 28 -13.20 -7.78 13.25
CA LEU A 28 -14.07 -8.23 12.18
C LEU A 28 -13.29 -9.18 11.27
N ALA A 29 -13.80 -10.42 11.16
CA ALA A 29 -13.45 -11.26 10.03
C ALA A 29 -14.10 -10.67 8.77
N LEU A 30 -13.30 -10.53 7.71
CA LEU A 30 -13.69 -9.93 6.44
C LEU A 30 -13.42 -10.91 5.29
N PRO A 31 -14.09 -12.07 5.23
CA PRO A 31 -13.99 -12.94 4.07
C PRO A 31 -14.50 -12.21 2.81
N PRO A 32 -13.86 -12.40 1.64
CA PRO A 32 -12.76 -13.35 1.37
C PRO A 32 -11.34 -12.80 1.67
N TYR A 33 -11.20 -11.64 2.29
CA TYR A 33 -9.93 -10.90 2.38
C TYR A 33 -9.11 -11.23 3.64
N SER A 34 -9.77 -11.50 4.77
CA SER A 34 -9.07 -11.83 6.02
C SER A 34 -8.70 -13.30 6.12
N LEU A 35 -7.59 -13.59 6.79
CA LEU A 35 -7.31 -14.87 7.41
C LEU A 35 -8.26 -15.09 8.61
N GLU A 36 -8.46 -16.34 9.01
CA GLU A 36 -9.32 -16.69 10.15
C GLU A 36 -8.54 -16.66 11.48
N ALA A 37 -7.32 -17.19 11.49
CA ALA A 37 -6.46 -17.29 12.66
C ALA A 37 -4.99 -16.96 12.30
N PRO A 38 -4.49 -15.74 12.59
CA PRO A 38 -5.19 -14.63 13.25
C PRO A 38 -6.20 -13.92 12.32
N THR A 39 -7.20 -13.23 12.90
CA THR A 39 -8.18 -12.43 12.15
C THR A 39 -7.57 -11.13 11.64
N VAL A 40 -6.84 -11.23 10.52
CA VAL A 40 -6.12 -10.11 9.88
C VAL A 40 -6.28 -10.19 8.36
N VAL A 41 -6.24 -9.05 7.69
CA VAL A 41 -6.12 -8.97 6.23
C VAL A 41 -4.63 -8.78 5.91
N PRO A 42 -3.97 -9.70 5.18
CA PRO A 42 -2.63 -9.43 4.67
C PRO A 42 -2.62 -8.13 3.84
N SER A 43 -1.64 -7.25 4.06
CA SER A 43 -1.53 -5.98 3.33
C SER A 43 -0.94 -6.21 1.93
N LEU A 44 -1.69 -6.97 1.13
CA LEU A 44 -1.35 -7.41 -0.21
C LEU A 44 -2.46 -7.01 -1.17
N LEU A 45 -2.06 -6.53 -2.34
CA LEU A 45 -2.95 -6.12 -3.41
C LEU A 45 -2.40 -6.63 -4.73
N TRP A 46 -3.23 -7.30 -5.52
CA TRP A 46 -2.91 -7.66 -6.89
C TRP A 46 -3.77 -6.85 -7.84
N LEU A 47 -3.11 -6.03 -8.67
CA LEU A 47 -3.74 -5.15 -9.65
C LEU A 47 -3.09 -5.38 -11.02
N THR A 48 -3.86 -5.82 -12.00
CA THR A 48 -3.37 -5.96 -13.38
C THR A 48 -3.16 -4.61 -14.07
N SER A 49 -3.88 -3.58 -13.62
CA SER A 49 -3.77 -2.19 -14.07
C SER A 49 -4.43 -1.29 -13.02
N ALA A 50 -4.16 0.03 -13.08
CA ALA A 50 -4.79 1.02 -12.20
C ALA A 50 -6.33 1.04 -12.34
N GLU A 51 -6.85 0.75 -13.54
CA GLU A 51 -8.28 0.70 -13.86
C GLU A 51 -8.93 -0.66 -13.55
N SER A 52 -8.21 -1.57 -12.90
CA SER A 52 -8.73 -2.92 -12.67
C SER A 52 -9.89 -2.91 -11.68
N THR A 53 -11.07 -3.30 -12.17
CA THR A 53 -12.32 -3.30 -11.38
C THR A 53 -12.44 -4.48 -10.41
N ARG A 54 -11.54 -5.45 -10.49
CA ARG A 54 -11.55 -6.68 -9.68
C ARG A 54 -10.15 -7.00 -9.14
N PRO A 55 -9.59 -6.16 -8.25
CA PRO A 55 -8.35 -6.51 -7.57
C PRO A 55 -8.52 -7.77 -6.72
N LEU A 56 -7.42 -8.50 -6.51
CA LEU A 56 -7.34 -9.47 -5.42
C LEU A 56 -6.71 -8.80 -4.21
N LEU A 57 -7.26 -9.08 -3.03
CA LEU A 57 -6.88 -8.43 -1.78
C LEU A 57 -6.56 -9.46 -0.71
N GLY A 58 -5.52 -9.20 0.08
CA GLY A 58 -5.19 -9.97 1.28
C GLY A 58 -5.13 -11.47 1.04
N ARG A 59 -6.00 -12.24 1.71
CA ARG A 59 -6.05 -13.70 1.59
C ARG A 59 -6.25 -14.17 0.15
N GLN A 60 -6.99 -13.44 -0.69
CA GLN A 60 -7.18 -13.83 -2.09
C GLN A 60 -5.86 -13.85 -2.88
N VAL A 61 -4.92 -12.96 -2.55
CA VAL A 61 -3.59 -12.93 -3.18
C VAL A 61 -2.77 -14.15 -2.74
N LEU A 62 -2.89 -14.55 -1.47
CA LEU A 62 -2.25 -15.75 -0.93
C LEU A 62 -2.83 -17.02 -1.57
N GLU A 63 -4.16 -17.13 -1.64
CA GLU A 63 -4.85 -18.31 -2.17
C GLU A 63 -4.65 -18.50 -3.68
N ALA A 64 -4.37 -17.41 -4.40
CA ALA A 64 -4.01 -17.46 -5.81
C ALA A 64 -2.50 -17.75 -6.05
N ASP A 65 -1.71 -17.97 -4.99
CA ASP A 65 -0.25 -18.17 -5.05
C ASP A 65 0.50 -17.02 -5.76
N LEU A 66 0.01 -15.79 -5.57
CA LEU A 66 0.56 -14.59 -6.21
C LEU A 66 1.53 -13.82 -5.31
N ALA A 67 1.52 -14.08 -4.00
CA ALA A 67 2.24 -13.29 -3.00
C ALA A 67 3.77 -13.40 -3.06
N HIS A 68 4.28 -14.39 -3.79
CA HIS A 68 5.72 -14.63 -3.98
C HIS A 68 6.20 -14.29 -5.38
N GLN A 69 5.31 -13.80 -6.26
CA GLN A 69 5.69 -13.46 -7.62
C GLN A 69 6.47 -12.15 -7.66
N ASP A 70 7.52 -12.14 -8.49
CA ASP A 70 8.21 -10.91 -8.87
C ASP A 70 7.47 -10.28 -10.05
N SER A 71 6.39 -9.56 -9.74
CA SER A 71 5.48 -8.98 -10.72
C SER A 71 5.11 -7.55 -10.34
N PRO A 72 5.06 -6.61 -11.30
CA PRO A 72 4.59 -5.25 -11.04
C PRO A 72 3.10 -5.21 -10.64
N CYS A 73 2.35 -6.29 -10.90
CA CYS A 73 0.96 -6.40 -10.47
C CYS A 73 0.82 -6.63 -8.95
N LEU A 74 1.87 -7.11 -8.28
CA LEU A 74 1.87 -7.34 -6.83
C LEU A 74 2.31 -6.08 -6.09
N GLN A 75 1.43 -5.56 -5.24
CA GLN A 75 1.69 -4.43 -4.37
C GLN A 75 1.73 -4.89 -2.91
N ARG A 76 2.85 -4.61 -2.23
CA ARG A 76 3.13 -4.95 -0.83
C ARG A 76 4.04 -3.91 -0.19
N ASP A 77 4.06 -3.84 1.13
CA ASP A 77 4.82 -2.83 1.90
C ASP A 77 4.51 -1.36 1.53
N PHE A 78 3.41 -1.13 0.79
CA PHE A 78 3.01 0.16 0.24
C PHE A 78 2.74 1.21 1.32
N LYS A 79 2.47 0.79 2.58
CA LYS A 79 2.32 1.72 3.71
C LYS A 79 3.53 2.66 3.85
N ARG A 80 4.74 2.19 3.54
CA ARG A 80 5.97 3.00 3.63
C ARG A 80 6.03 4.12 2.60
N MET A 81 5.34 3.95 1.47
CA MET A 81 5.31 4.92 0.38
C MET A 81 4.21 5.98 0.55
N ILE A 82 3.25 5.75 1.46
CA ILE A 82 2.17 6.72 1.72
C ILE A 82 2.76 8.02 2.26
N GLY A 83 2.48 9.13 1.58
CA GLY A 83 3.00 10.45 1.96
C GLY A 83 4.45 10.70 1.54
N SER A 84 5.06 9.78 0.77
CA SER A 84 6.33 10.06 0.09
C SER A 84 6.08 10.94 -1.12
N ASP A 85 6.97 11.90 -1.37
CA ASP A 85 6.93 12.78 -2.56
C ASP A 85 7.35 12.05 -3.85
N GLU A 86 7.68 10.76 -3.78
CA GLU A 86 7.84 9.91 -4.95
C GLU A 86 6.48 9.70 -5.62
N THR A 87 6.14 10.60 -6.54
CA THR A 87 5.21 10.34 -7.62
C THR A 87 5.72 9.14 -8.42
N ALA A 88 5.32 7.95 -8.02
CA ALA A 88 5.60 6.71 -8.73
C ALA A 88 4.75 6.64 -10.01
N CYS A 89 5.15 7.39 -11.03
CA CYS A 89 4.93 7.11 -12.45
C CYS A 89 5.60 8.19 -13.33
N ASP A 90 6.93 8.24 -13.33
CA ASP A 90 7.65 8.81 -14.46
C ASP A 90 8.60 7.74 -15.02
N SER A 91 8.02 6.71 -15.64
CA SER A 91 8.73 5.90 -16.64
C SER A 91 8.82 6.72 -17.94
N ASN A 92 9.48 7.88 -17.87
CA ASN A 92 10.01 8.57 -19.03
C ASN A 92 11.54 8.59 -18.89
N PRO A 93 12.31 7.86 -19.73
CA PRO A 93 13.77 7.92 -19.67
C PRO A 93 14.35 9.29 -20.05
N ALA A 94 13.51 10.28 -20.40
CA ALA A 94 13.94 11.63 -20.79
C ALA A 94 13.93 12.68 -19.67
N SER A 95 13.46 12.37 -18.45
CA SER A 95 13.45 13.33 -17.33
C SER A 95 14.70 13.23 -16.44
N GLN A 96 15.89 13.02 -17.02
CA GLN A 96 17.13 13.34 -16.32
C GLN A 96 17.43 14.82 -16.56
N SER A 97 17.00 15.68 -15.64
CA SER A 97 17.58 17.03 -15.58
C SER A 97 19.07 16.88 -15.30
N PRO A 98 19.98 17.54 -16.05
CA PRO A 98 21.39 17.50 -15.71
C PRO A 98 21.58 18.06 -14.29
N PRO A 99 22.61 17.61 -13.55
CA PRO A 99 22.88 18.16 -12.22
C PRO A 99 23.00 19.67 -12.35
N ARG A 100 22.24 20.41 -11.52
CA ARG A 100 22.36 21.87 -11.40
C ARG A 100 23.82 22.19 -11.12
N GLU A 101 24.54 22.69 -12.12
CA GLU A 101 25.84 23.31 -11.90
C GLU A 101 25.63 24.47 -10.92
N LEU A 102 26.27 24.35 -9.75
CA LEU A 102 26.33 25.43 -8.78
C LEU A 102 26.96 26.65 -9.48
N PRO A 103 26.44 27.87 -9.27
CA PRO A 103 27.07 29.06 -9.84
C PRO A 103 28.51 29.13 -9.37
N LEU A 104 29.44 29.27 -10.32
CA LEU A 104 30.87 29.34 -10.07
C LEU A 104 31.17 30.36 -8.97
N THR A 105 32.03 29.98 -8.03
CA THR A 105 32.50 30.93 -7.02
C THR A 105 33.43 31.96 -7.66
N PRO A 106 33.57 33.17 -7.09
CA PRO A 106 34.35 34.26 -7.67
C PRO A 106 35.81 33.90 -7.98
N GLU A 107 36.37 32.86 -7.35
CA GLU A 107 37.74 32.38 -7.57
C GLU A 107 37.94 31.67 -8.91
N GLN A 108 36.88 31.28 -9.62
CA GLN A 108 37.00 30.50 -10.87
C GLN A 108 36.93 31.37 -12.14
N ALA A 109 36.83 32.69 -12.00
CA ALA A 109 36.79 33.66 -13.11
C ALA A 109 38.10 34.47 -13.20
N GLY A 110 39.24 33.76 -13.27
CA GLY A 110 40.58 34.32 -13.48
C GLY A 110 41.18 33.84 -14.78
#